data_AF-A0A2A2M343-F1
#
_entry.id   AF-A0A2A2M343-F1
#
_cell.length_a   1.000
_cell.length_b   1.000
_cell.length_c   1.000
_cell.angle_alpha   90.00
_cell.angle_beta   90.00
_cell.angle_gamma   90.00
#
_symmetry.space_group_name_H-M   'P 1'
#
loop_
_entity.id
_entity.type
_entity.pdbx_description
1 polymer ?
#
loop_
_entity_poly.entity_id
_entity_poly.type
_entity_poly.pdbx_seq_one_letter_code
_entity_poly.pdbx_strand_id
1 'polypeptide(L)'
;MRRVSELPRLGAWLGAFALPSVLALLATYAGLRFLFRDALSGTAAQGEGVSLSTGGRLALIGIGATATLLTIASAVGWDLGWPTFGAGLATAIAVQARAGETPLPLLRRVSWSVLLLVAGLFVMVEALAETGLIQWLATQVMHGAASDLRATAAAAGGLLAVGSNAINNLPAGLIAAQTIAAAHPPKLIVDALLIGVDLGPNLSITGSLATILWLIAIRREGEDVSFFQFLRVGVVTTVPALILAIGVRVLLGPGTRRASRVCDDRSAVLIPPTVTSALAKPSLPLGAKRQSARRRAASSSRRSGVLASSVLTPIRSASASASRSGRCAASARRNVVRGCWRFASISQPGAALGTKSMPIVSRGRQ
;
A
#
# COMPACT_ATOMS: atom_id res chain seq x y z
N MET A 1 3.81 -16.14 18.59
CA MET A 1 4.05 -15.23 17.45
C MET A 1 3.50 -15.88 16.19
N ARG A 2 2.28 -15.52 15.73
CA ARG A 2 1.85 -15.88 14.37
C ARG A 2 2.66 -15.01 13.40
N ARG A 3 3.37 -15.62 12.45
CA ARG A 3 4.11 -14.88 11.41
C ARG A 3 3.12 -13.98 10.67
N VAL A 4 3.47 -12.70 10.54
CA VAL A 4 2.73 -11.65 9.82
C VAL A 4 2.85 -11.83 8.29
N SER A 5 3.23 -13.03 7.81
CA SER A 5 3.76 -13.22 6.46
C SER A 5 3.30 -14.52 5.80
N GLU A 6 2.04 -14.92 5.98
CA GLU A 6 1.47 -16.00 5.16
C GLU A 6 0.30 -15.42 4.36
N LEU A 7 0.61 -14.99 3.13
CA LEU A 7 -0.41 -14.74 2.12
C LEU A 7 -1.33 -15.97 2.07
N PRO A 8 -2.66 -15.80 2.02
CA PRO A 8 -3.56 -16.93 1.89
C PRO A 8 -3.14 -17.77 0.69
N ARG A 9 -3.15 -19.09 0.83
CA ARG A 9 -2.90 -20.00 -0.29
C ARG A 9 -3.97 -19.82 -1.35
N LEU A 10 -3.66 -20.17 -2.61
CA LEU A 10 -4.56 -20.07 -3.75
C LEU A 10 -5.99 -20.58 -3.46
N GLY A 11 -6.14 -21.71 -2.78
CA GLY A 11 -7.48 -22.25 -2.45
C GLY A 11 -8.34 -21.32 -1.59
N ALA A 12 -7.74 -20.57 -0.66
CA ALA A 12 -8.46 -19.61 0.15
C ALA A 12 -8.86 -18.36 -0.65
N TRP A 13 -8.04 -17.95 -1.61
CA TRP A 13 -8.38 -16.90 -2.58
C TRP A 13 -9.53 -17.33 -3.48
N LEU A 14 -9.44 -18.51 -4.09
CA LEU A 14 -10.50 -19.04 -4.96
C LEU A 14 -11.82 -19.17 -4.21
N GLY A 15 -11.82 -19.71 -2.99
CA GLY A 15 -13.04 -19.83 -2.19
C GLY A 15 -13.67 -18.48 -1.80
N ALA A 16 -12.86 -17.44 -1.62
CA ALA A 16 -13.36 -16.11 -1.25
C ALA A 16 -13.79 -15.26 -2.46
N PHE A 17 -13.13 -15.40 -3.61
CA PHE A 17 -13.26 -14.47 -4.72
C PHE A 17 -13.79 -15.08 -6.02
N ALA A 18 -13.82 -16.42 -6.20
CA ALA A 18 -14.27 -17.01 -7.47
C ALA A 18 -15.68 -16.57 -7.87
N LEU A 19 -16.65 -16.68 -6.96
CA LEU A 19 -18.02 -16.25 -7.24
C LEU A 19 -18.14 -14.71 -7.42
N PRO A 20 -17.58 -13.87 -6.52
CA PRO A 20 -17.51 -12.42 -6.77
C PRO A 20 -16.91 -12.06 -8.14
N SER A 21 -15.81 -12.71 -8.54
CA SER A 21 -15.14 -12.47 -9.82
C SER A 21 -15.99 -12.90 -11.01
N VAL A 22 -16.67 -14.05 -10.95
CA VAL A 22 -17.59 -14.49 -12.01
C VAL A 22 -18.75 -13.51 -12.16
N LEU A 23 -19.37 -13.08 -11.07
CA LEU A 23 -20.47 -12.12 -11.14
C LEU A 23 -20.00 -10.75 -11.65
N ALA A 24 -18.83 -10.27 -11.22
CA ALA A 24 -18.24 -9.04 -11.73
C ALA A 24 -17.95 -9.12 -13.24
N LEU A 25 -17.41 -10.25 -13.70
CA LEU A 25 -17.12 -10.50 -15.11
C LEU A 25 -18.41 -10.54 -15.95
N LEU A 26 -19.42 -11.26 -15.49
CA LEU A 26 -20.72 -11.33 -16.18
C LEU A 26 -21.42 -9.96 -16.25
N ALA A 27 -21.36 -9.19 -15.15
CA ALA A 27 -21.94 -7.85 -15.11
C ALA A 27 -21.20 -6.88 -16.04
N THR A 28 -19.86 -6.93 -16.04
CA THR A 28 -19.01 -6.13 -16.94
C THR A 28 -19.30 -6.49 -18.40
N TYR A 29 -19.33 -7.79 -18.72
CA TYR A 29 -19.67 -8.27 -20.06
C TYR A 29 -21.06 -7.82 -20.48
N ALA A 30 -22.08 -8.00 -19.64
CA ALA A 30 -23.45 -7.59 -19.93
C ALA A 30 -23.56 -6.08 -20.16
N GLY A 31 -22.89 -5.27 -19.33
CA GLY A 31 -22.82 -3.82 -19.49
C GLY A 31 -22.18 -3.41 -20.82
N LEU A 32 -21.02 -3.99 -21.16
CA LEU A 32 -20.35 -3.74 -22.45
C LEU A 32 -21.21 -4.22 -23.63
N ARG A 33 -21.76 -5.43 -23.55
CA ARG A 33 -22.60 -6.03 -24.60
C ARG A 33 -23.86 -5.22 -24.84
N PHE A 34 -24.43 -4.62 -23.80
CA PHE A 34 -25.58 -3.72 -23.88
C PHE A 34 -25.20 -2.38 -24.52
N LEU A 35 -24.14 -1.73 -24.04
CA LEU A 35 -23.69 -0.43 -24.54
C LEU A 35 -23.25 -0.46 -26.00
N PHE A 36 -22.52 -1.50 -26.39
CA PHE A 36 -21.95 -1.64 -27.71
C PHE A 36 -22.72 -2.61 -28.59
N ARG A 37 -23.99 -2.91 -28.27
CA ARG A 37 -24.77 -3.94 -28.99
C ARG A 37 -24.88 -3.71 -30.49
N ASP A 38 -24.99 -2.44 -30.88
CA ASP A 38 -25.15 -2.02 -32.27
C ASP A 38 -23.79 -1.95 -32.98
N ALA A 39 -22.71 -1.62 -32.26
CA ALA A 39 -21.35 -1.69 -32.79
C ALA A 39 -20.85 -3.13 -32.98
N LEU A 40 -21.41 -4.07 -32.19
CA LEU A 40 -21.09 -5.50 -32.26
C LEU A 40 -21.96 -6.27 -33.26
N SER A 41 -22.98 -5.65 -33.86
CA SER A 41 -23.78 -6.29 -34.91
C SER A 41 -23.05 -6.22 -36.24
N GLY A 42 -22.43 -7.32 -36.66
CA GLY A 42 -21.73 -7.44 -37.94
C GLY A 42 -20.91 -8.73 -38.03
N THR A 43 -20.29 -8.94 -39.18
CA THR A 43 -19.32 -10.04 -39.40
C THR A 43 -17.91 -9.48 -39.33
N ALA A 44 -17.05 -10.05 -38.49
CA ALA A 44 -15.65 -9.68 -38.45
C ALA A 44 -14.96 -10.11 -39.75
N ALA A 45 -14.28 -9.17 -40.42
CA ALA A 45 -13.40 -9.51 -41.53
C ALA A 45 -12.28 -10.41 -41.01
N GLN A 46 -12.03 -11.55 -41.67
CA GLN A 46 -10.87 -12.37 -41.34
C GLN A 46 -9.61 -11.64 -41.80
N GLY A 47 -8.84 -11.12 -40.85
CA GLY A 47 -7.53 -10.53 -41.13
C GLY A 47 -6.55 -11.60 -41.61
N GLU A 48 -5.51 -11.17 -42.33
CA GLU A 48 -4.40 -12.04 -42.69
C GLU A 48 -3.74 -12.58 -41.40
N GLY A 49 -3.54 -13.91 -41.34
CA GLY A 49 -2.93 -14.56 -40.20
C GLY A 49 -1.47 -14.17 -40.04
N VAL A 50 -1.15 -13.29 -39.10
CA VAL A 50 0.24 -12.98 -38.75
C VAL A 50 0.85 -14.16 -38.01
N SER A 51 1.85 -14.82 -38.60
CA SER A 51 2.58 -15.89 -37.95
C SER A 51 3.53 -15.34 -36.87
N LEU A 52 3.61 -16.02 -35.72
CA LEU A 52 4.51 -15.63 -34.65
C LEU A 52 5.96 -15.90 -35.06
N SER A 53 6.81 -14.86 -34.96
CA SER A 53 8.25 -15.03 -35.07
C SER A 53 8.79 -15.98 -34.00
N THR A 54 9.99 -16.53 -34.19
CA THR A 54 10.66 -17.37 -33.18
C THR A 54 10.78 -16.65 -31.83
N GLY A 55 11.11 -15.36 -31.84
CA GLY A 55 11.14 -14.52 -30.64
C GLY A 55 9.75 -14.38 -30.00
N GLY A 56 8.70 -14.18 -30.81
CA GLY A 56 7.32 -14.14 -30.34
C GLY A 56 6.87 -15.45 -29.70
N ARG A 57 7.26 -16.61 -30.27
CA ARG A 57 6.97 -17.93 -29.70
C ARG A 57 7.68 -18.14 -28.36
N LEU A 58 8.95 -17.73 -28.26
CA LEU A 58 9.70 -17.78 -27.00
C LEU A 58 9.08 -16.88 -25.93
N ALA A 59 8.66 -15.66 -26.30
CA ALA A 59 7.96 -14.77 -25.39
C ALA A 59 6.64 -15.39 -24.90
N LEU A 60 5.87 -16.02 -25.79
CA LEU A 60 4.62 -16.71 -25.43
C LEU A 60 4.88 -17.89 -24.46
N ILE A 61 5.90 -18.70 -24.73
CA ILE A 61 6.32 -19.78 -23.82
C ILE A 61 6.72 -19.20 -22.46
N GLY A 62 7.50 -18.12 -22.44
CA GLY A 62 7.93 -17.46 -21.21
C GLY A 62 6.75 -16.89 -20.39
N ILE A 63 5.75 -16.30 -21.07
CA ILE A 63 4.51 -15.85 -20.43
C ILE A 63 3.76 -17.05 -19.82
N GLY A 64 3.59 -18.14 -20.55
CA GLY A 64 2.92 -19.36 -20.07
C GLY A 64 3.68 -20.01 -18.89
N ALA A 65 5.01 -20.07 -18.97
CA ALA A 65 5.86 -20.56 -17.90
C ALA A 65 5.77 -19.67 -16.66
N THR A 66 5.76 -18.34 -16.83
CA THR A 66 5.59 -17.38 -15.74
C THR A 66 4.23 -17.54 -15.07
N ALA A 67 3.14 -17.63 -15.84
CA ALA A 67 1.79 -17.84 -15.30
C ALA A 67 1.70 -19.15 -14.50
N THR A 68 2.30 -20.23 -15.01
CA THR A 68 2.37 -21.53 -14.33
C THR A 68 3.17 -21.43 -13.03
N LEU A 69 4.35 -20.81 -13.08
CA LEU A 69 5.21 -20.60 -11.91
C LEU A 69 4.51 -19.79 -10.82
N LEU A 70 3.83 -18.70 -11.18
CA LEU A 70 3.11 -17.87 -10.21
C LEU A 70 1.90 -18.58 -9.61
N THR A 71 1.22 -19.41 -10.40
CA THR A 71 0.12 -20.25 -9.91
C THR A 71 0.63 -21.26 -8.88
N ILE A 72 1.75 -21.94 -9.18
CA ILE A 72 2.39 -22.88 -8.25
C ILE A 72 2.86 -22.15 -6.99
N ALA A 73 3.57 -21.02 -7.16
CA ALA A 73 4.06 -20.20 -6.06
C ALA A 73 2.90 -19.77 -5.13
N SER A 74 1.79 -19.30 -5.69
CA SER A 74 0.58 -18.95 -4.94
C SER A 74 -0.06 -20.15 -4.23
N ALA A 75 -0.07 -21.33 -4.87
CA ALA A 75 -0.61 -22.55 -4.28
C ALA A 75 0.21 -23.02 -3.07
N VAL A 76 1.54 -22.94 -3.14
CA VAL A 76 2.44 -23.35 -2.04
C VAL A 76 2.71 -22.24 -1.01
N GLY A 77 2.31 -20.99 -1.31
CA GLY A 77 2.47 -19.84 -0.41
C GLY A 77 3.85 -19.18 -0.48
N TRP A 78 4.52 -19.24 -1.63
CA TRP A 78 5.75 -18.49 -1.88
C TRP A 78 5.46 -17.03 -2.18
N ASP A 79 6.40 -16.15 -1.84
CA ASP A 79 6.38 -14.75 -2.28
C ASP A 79 6.41 -14.69 -3.81
N LEU A 80 5.47 -13.97 -4.41
CA LEU A 80 5.34 -13.90 -5.87
C LEU A 80 6.39 -13.00 -6.52
N GLY A 81 7.02 -12.09 -5.75
CA GLY A 81 7.94 -11.09 -6.28
C GLY A 81 9.17 -11.69 -6.98
N TRP A 82 9.96 -12.51 -6.26
CA TRP A 82 11.17 -13.12 -6.81
C TRP A 82 10.91 -14.08 -7.98
N PRO A 83 9.92 -14.99 -7.91
CA PRO A 83 9.54 -15.83 -9.05
C PRO A 83 9.14 -15.01 -10.29
N THR A 84 8.35 -13.94 -10.11
CA THR A 84 7.94 -13.06 -11.23
C THR A 84 9.16 -12.40 -11.87
N PHE A 85 10.04 -11.80 -11.06
CA PHE A 85 11.24 -11.13 -11.55
C PHE A 85 12.17 -12.09 -12.28
N GLY A 86 12.45 -13.25 -11.67
CA GLY A 86 13.33 -14.27 -12.26
C GLY A 86 12.80 -14.81 -13.58
N ALA A 87 11.51 -15.16 -13.66
CA ALA A 87 10.90 -15.68 -14.88
C ALA A 87 10.84 -14.63 -16.00
N GLY A 88 10.51 -13.39 -15.66
CA GLY A 88 10.53 -12.28 -16.62
C GLY A 88 11.93 -12.00 -17.17
N LEU A 89 12.95 -11.96 -16.29
CA LEU A 89 14.34 -11.76 -16.68
C LEU A 89 14.85 -12.93 -17.54
N ALA A 90 14.57 -14.17 -17.17
CA ALA A 90 14.95 -15.35 -17.94
C ALA A 90 14.30 -15.35 -19.33
N THR A 91 13.01 -15.00 -19.42
CA THR A 91 12.30 -14.86 -20.70
C THR A 91 12.93 -13.78 -21.57
N ALA A 92 13.19 -12.60 -20.98
CA ALA A 92 13.84 -11.51 -21.69
C ALA A 92 15.23 -11.89 -22.23
N ILE A 93 16.06 -12.54 -21.42
CA ILE A 93 17.38 -13.02 -21.82
C ILE A 93 17.26 -14.05 -22.96
N ALA A 94 16.36 -15.02 -22.84
CA ALA A 94 16.17 -16.06 -23.86
C ALA A 94 15.72 -15.48 -25.20
N VAL A 95 14.77 -14.53 -25.18
CA VAL A 95 14.29 -13.84 -26.39
C VAL A 95 15.42 -13.02 -27.03
N GLN A 96 16.15 -12.21 -26.24
CA GLN A 96 17.26 -11.40 -26.75
C GLN A 96 18.41 -12.25 -27.31
N ALA A 97 18.80 -13.32 -26.59
CA ALA A 97 19.85 -14.23 -27.04
C ALA A 97 19.48 -14.91 -28.36
N ARG A 98 18.20 -15.23 -28.56
CA ARG A 98 17.72 -15.83 -29.81
C ARG A 98 17.61 -14.82 -30.96
N ALA A 99 17.25 -13.58 -30.66
CA ALA A 99 17.18 -12.49 -31.64
C ALA A 99 18.58 -12.02 -32.08
N GLY A 100 19.62 -12.23 -31.26
CA GLY A 100 20.96 -11.71 -31.52
C GLY A 100 21.04 -10.19 -31.38
N GLU A 101 20.04 -9.56 -30.76
CA GLU A 101 19.94 -8.12 -30.62
C GLU A 101 20.55 -7.62 -29.30
N THR A 102 21.14 -6.42 -29.35
CA THR A 102 21.60 -5.74 -28.13
C THR A 102 20.44 -5.53 -27.14
N PRO A 103 20.65 -5.57 -25.81
CA PRO A 103 19.57 -5.38 -24.84
C PRO A 103 19.12 -3.92 -24.68
N LEU A 104 19.86 -2.96 -25.25
CA LEU A 104 19.60 -1.53 -25.10
C LEU A 104 18.18 -1.11 -25.53
N PRO A 105 17.65 -1.53 -26.69
CA PRO A 105 16.28 -1.23 -27.10
C PRO A 105 15.24 -1.76 -26.12
N LEU A 106 15.44 -2.96 -25.56
CA LEU A 106 14.55 -3.53 -24.56
C LEU A 106 14.59 -2.71 -23.26
N LEU A 107 15.78 -2.37 -22.76
CA LEU A 107 15.93 -1.57 -21.54
C LEU A 107 15.33 -0.16 -21.67
N ARG A 108 15.33 0.42 -22.88
CA ARG A 108 14.66 1.70 -23.16
C ARG A 108 13.13 1.59 -23.15
N ARG A 109 12.57 0.40 -23.37
CA ARG A 109 11.11 0.14 -23.31
C ARG A 109 10.62 -0.10 -21.88
N VAL A 110 11.52 -0.42 -20.94
CA VAL A 110 11.18 -0.55 -19.51
C VAL A 110 10.74 0.83 -18.98
N SER A 111 9.58 0.87 -18.32
CA SER A 111 9.05 2.09 -17.73
C SER A 111 9.74 2.40 -16.39
N TRP A 112 10.97 2.92 -16.44
CA TRP A 112 11.76 3.28 -15.24
C TRP A 112 11.04 4.25 -14.30
N SER A 113 10.18 5.12 -14.84
CA SER A 113 9.32 6.01 -14.08
C SER A 113 8.36 5.27 -13.14
N VAL A 114 7.89 4.08 -13.51
CA VAL A 114 7.00 3.26 -12.68
C VAL A 114 7.73 2.77 -11.43
N LEU A 115 9.01 2.39 -11.54
CA LEU A 115 9.80 1.99 -10.38
C LEU A 115 9.98 3.15 -9.39
N LEU A 116 10.28 4.35 -9.91
CA LEU A 116 10.40 5.56 -9.09
C LEU A 116 9.05 5.93 -8.47
N LEU A 117 7.95 5.81 -9.21
CA LEU A 117 6.59 6.02 -8.71
C LEU A 117 6.30 5.08 -7.54
N VAL A 118 6.48 3.77 -7.72
CA VAL A 118 6.22 2.78 -6.67
C VAL A 118 7.06 3.07 -5.42
N ALA A 119 8.34 3.39 -5.58
CA ALA A 119 9.20 3.79 -4.46
C ALA A 119 8.68 5.05 -3.75
N GLY A 120 8.27 6.08 -4.52
CA GLY A 120 7.68 7.30 -3.99
C GLY A 120 6.34 7.06 -3.26
N LEU A 121 5.52 6.12 -3.73
CA LEU A 121 4.27 5.76 -3.08
C LEU A 121 4.51 5.15 -1.69
N PHE A 122 5.52 4.29 -1.52
CA PHE A 122 5.87 3.76 -0.20
C PHE A 122 6.34 4.85 0.76
N VAL A 123 7.17 5.79 0.29
CA VAL A 123 7.61 6.94 1.10
C VAL A 123 6.43 7.83 1.49
N MET A 124 5.53 8.13 0.55
CA MET A 124 4.34 8.93 0.79
C MET A 124 3.41 8.28 1.82
N VAL A 125 3.21 6.96 1.73
CA VAL A 125 2.35 6.22 2.65
C VAL A 125 2.94 6.19 4.06
N GLU A 126 4.27 6.06 4.19
CA GLU A 126 4.94 6.18 5.48
C GLU A 126 4.78 7.60 6.07
N ALA A 127 4.92 8.64 5.24
CA ALA A 127 4.68 10.02 5.66
C ALA A 127 3.22 10.25 6.09
N LEU A 128 2.25 9.65 5.37
CA LEU A 128 0.84 9.69 5.73
C LEU A 128 0.58 8.99 7.07
N ALA A 129 1.30 7.93 7.40
CA ALA A 129 1.15 7.22 8.67
C ALA A 129 1.47 8.12 9.87
N GLU A 130 2.42 9.05 9.72
CA GLU A 130 2.77 10.04 10.75
C GLU A 130 1.68 11.09 10.99
N THR A 131 0.73 11.26 10.06
CA THR A 131 -0.40 12.21 10.24
C THR A 131 -1.51 11.69 11.17
N GLY A 132 -1.47 10.41 11.52
CA GLY A 132 -2.53 9.73 12.27
C GLY A 132 -3.72 9.25 11.42
N LEU A 133 -3.75 9.53 10.11
CA LEU A 133 -4.82 9.10 9.21
C LEU A 133 -5.03 7.57 9.24
N ILE A 134 -3.95 6.79 9.18
CA ILE A 134 -4.02 5.31 9.21
C ILE A 134 -4.65 4.82 10.52
N GLN A 135 -4.29 5.42 11.66
CA GLN A 135 -4.86 5.07 12.96
C GLN A 135 -6.33 5.47 13.08
N TRP A 136 -6.69 6.62 12.51
CA TRP A 136 -8.08 7.05 12.43
C TRP A 136 -8.92 6.08 11.59
N LEU A 137 -8.47 5.73 10.37
CA LEU A 137 -9.14 4.75 9.52
C LEU A 137 -9.27 3.39 10.20
N ALA A 138 -8.19 2.92 10.85
CA ALA A 138 -8.19 1.66 11.60
C ALA A 138 -9.24 1.67 12.70
N THR A 139 -9.36 2.78 13.42
CA THR A 139 -10.35 2.99 14.46
C THR A 139 -11.76 2.97 13.90
N GLN A 140 -12.04 3.67 12.79
CA GLN A 140 -13.36 3.71 12.16
C GLN A 140 -13.79 2.33 11.67
N VAL A 141 -12.88 1.59 11.02
CA VAL A 141 -13.14 0.22 10.55
C VAL A 141 -13.51 -0.70 11.71
N MET A 142 -12.79 -0.62 12.84
CA MET A 142 -13.08 -1.47 14.00
C MET A 142 -14.37 -1.09 14.72
N HIS A 143 -14.68 0.20 14.85
CA HIS A 143 -15.95 0.65 15.42
C HIS A 143 -17.14 0.19 14.56
N GLY A 144 -17.04 0.35 13.24
CA GLY A 144 -18.05 -0.15 12.31
C GLY A 144 -18.17 -1.68 12.36
N ALA A 145 -17.05 -2.40 12.42
CA ALA A 145 -17.06 -3.85 12.48
C ALA A 145 -17.79 -4.38 13.74
N ALA A 146 -17.69 -3.65 14.85
CA ALA A 146 -18.37 -3.98 16.11
C ALA A 146 -19.88 -3.70 16.05
N SER A 147 -20.33 -2.68 15.31
CA SER A 147 -21.75 -2.35 15.17
C SER A 147 -22.45 -3.22 14.12
N ASP A 148 -21.95 -3.23 12.89
CA ASP A 148 -22.43 -4.07 11.80
C ASP A 148 -21.27 -4.42 10.85
N LEU A 149 -20.79 -5.65 10.99
CA LEU A 149 -19.72 -6.19 10.17
C LEU A 149 -20.04 -6.17 8.66
N ARG A 150 -21.29 -6.47 8.27
CA ARG A 150 -21.68 -6.59 6.87
C ARG A 150 -21.81 -5.22 6.22
N ALA A 151 -22.50 -4.30 6.90
CA ALA A 151 -22.62 -2.91 6.43
C ALA A 151 -21.24 -2.24 6.35
N THR A 152 -20.38 -2.47 7.35
CA THR A 152 -19.02 -1.91 7.37
C THR A 152 -18.15 -2.48 6.25
N ALA A 153 -18.23 -3.79 5.98
CA ALA A 153 -17.51 -4.38 4.86
C ALA A 153 -17.96 -3.77 3.52
N ALA A 154 -19.29 -3.66 3.30
CA ALA A 154 -19.83 -3.07 2.08
C ALA A 154 -19.41 -1.59 1.92
N ALA A 155 -19.51 -0.81 2.99
CA ALA A 155 -19.11 0.60 3.00
C ALA A 155 -17.60 0.76 2.76
N ALA A 156 -16.75 -0.02 3.45
CA ALA A 156 -15.31 0.04 3.30
C ALA A 156 -14.86 -0.29 1.86
N GLY A 157 -15.41 -1.35 1.27
CA GLY A 157 -15.13 -1.72 -0.12
C GLY A 157 -15.61 -0.66 -1.12
N GLY A 158 -16.86 -0.18 -0.96
CA GLY A 158 -17.43 0.85 -1.83
C GLY A 158 -16.70 2.19 -1.75
N LEU A 159 -16.38 2.65 -0.53
CA LEU A 159 -15.64 3.89 -0.32
C LEU A 159 -14.22 3.80 -0.89
N LEU A 160 -13.54 2.66 -0.73
CA LEU A 160 -12.22 2.45 -1.32
C LEU A 160 -12.29 2.40 -2.86
N ALA A 161 -13.35 1.81 -3.42
CA ALA A 161 -13.59 1.81 -4.87
C ALA A 161 -13.78 3.23 -5.43
N VAL A 162 -14.51 4.09 -4.73
CA VAL A 162 -14.66 5.50 -5.14
C VAL A 162 -13.35 6.25 -4.91
N GLY A 163 -12.72 6.06 -3.75
CA GLY A 163 -11.47 6.72 -3.37
C GLY A 163 -10.32 6.40 -4.32
N SER A 164 -10.23 5.18 -4.84
CA SER A 164 -9.21 4.79 -5.82
C SER A 164 -9.31 5.58 -7.13
N ASN A 165 -10.49 6.12 -7.48
CA ASN A 165 -10.65 7.01 -8.63
C ASN A 165 -10.21 8.45 -8.35
N ALA A 166 -10.20 8.86 -7.09
CA ALA A 166 -9.74 10.19 -6.68
C ALA A 166 -8.21 10.25 -6.57
N ILE A 167 -7.59 9.21 -6.00
CA ILE A 167 -6.14 9.22 -5.70
C ILE A 167 -5.33 8.20 -6.49
N ASN A 168 -5.95 7.38 -7.35
CA ASN A 168 -5.39 6.18 -8.01
C ASN A 168 -5.39 4.92 -7.11
N ASN A 169 -5.47 3.75 -7.74
CA ASN A 169 -5.57 2.46 -7.07
C ASN A 169 -4.32 2.07 -6.28
N LEU A 170 -3.13 2.45 -6.73
CA LEU A 170 -1.88 2.12 -6.05
C LEU A 170 -1.78 2.78 -4.66
N PRO A 171 -1.86 4.13 -4.50
CA PRO A 171 -1.85 4.74 -3.18
C PRO A 171 -3.06 4.36 -2.33
N ALA A 172 -4.26 4.24 -2.92
CA ALA A 172 -5.45 3.79 -2.20
C ALA A 172 -5.26 2.37 -1.60
N GLY A 173 -4.70 1.44 -2.38
CA GLY A 173 -4.40 0.09 -1.95
C GLY A 173 -3.34 0.04 -0.85
N LEU A 174 -2.31 0.88 -0.91
CA LEU A 174 -1.30 0.96 0.15
C LEU A 174 -1.87 1.53 1.45
N ILE A 175 -2.70 2.58 1.39
CA ILE A 175 -3.41 3.10 2.56
C ILE A 175 -4.31 2.03 3.18
N ALA A 176 -5.05 1.29 2.35
CA ALA A 176 -5.89 0.18 2.80
C ALA A 176 -5.06 -0.94 3.43
N ALA A 177 -3.93 -1.32 2.82
CA ALA A 177 -3.02 -2.35 3.35
C ALA A 177 -2.46 -1.96 4.73
N GLN A 178 -2.01 -0.71 4.90
CA GLN A 178 -1.53 -0.22 6.19
C GLN A 178 -2.66 -0.15 7.24
N THR A 179 -3.87 0.24 6.81
CA THR A 179 -5.06 0.23 7.68
C THR A 179 -5.40 -1.19 8.14
N ILE A 180 -5.34 -2.18 7.24
CA ILE A 180 -5.54 -3.60 7.55
C ILE A 180 -4.47 -4.09 8.52
N ALA A 181 -3.20 -3.73 8.29
CA ALA A 181 -2.08 -4.09 9.16
C ALA A 181 -2.19 -3.45 10.55
N ALA A 182 -2.77 -2.25 10.66
CA ALA A 182 -3.00 -1.59 11.94
C ALA A 182 -4.21 -2.17 12.69
N ALA A 183 -5.36 -2.31 12.02
CA ALA A 183 -6.62 -2.72 12.65
C ALA A 183 -6.78 -4.23 12.82
N HIS A 184 -6.13 -5.05 11.97
CA HIS A 184 -6.41 -6.48 11.84
C HIS A 184 -7.91 -6.80 11.74
N PRO A 185 -8.65 -6.16 10.82
CA PRO A 185 -10.10 -6.26 10.78
C PRO A 185 -10.55 -7.68 10.38
N PRO A 186 -11.80 -8.05 10.65
CA PRO A 186 -12.34 -9.33 10.20
C PRO A 186 -12.17 -9.52 8.69
N LYS A 187 -11.90 -10.77 8.27
CA LYS A 187 -11.61 -11.12 6.86
C LYS A 187 -12.65 -10.59 5.87
N LEU A 188 -13.92 -10.48 6.27
CA LEU A 188 -14.96 -9.95 5.40
C LEU A 188 -14.68 -8.51 4.94
N ILE A 189 -14.16 -7.66 5.84
CA ILE A 189 -13.79 -6.28 5.52
C ILE A 189 -12.56 -6.26 4.62
N VAL A 190 -11.56 -7.09 4.92
CA VAL A 190 -10.36 -7.23 4.08
C VAL A 190 -10.75 -7.63 2.65
N ASP A 191 -11.62 -8.63 2.50
CA ASP A 191 -12.08 -9.09 1.20
C ASP A 191 -12.85 -8.00 0.44
N ALA A 192 -13.70 -7.22 1.12
CA ALA A 192 -14.44 -6.13 0.51
C ALA A 192 -13.53 -4.96 0.08
N LEU A 193 -12.52 -4.61 0.88
CA LEU A 193 -11.49 -3.63 0.52
C LEU A 193 -10.73 -4.08 -0.73
N LEU A 194 -10.33 -5.35 -0.80
CA LEU A 194 -9.64 -5.92 -1.95
C LEU A 194 -10.51 -5.90 -3.22
N ILE A 195 -11.79 -6.26 -3.13
CA ILE A 195 -12.73 -6.14 -4.25
C ILE A 195 -12.86 -4.68 -4.69
N GLY A 196 -12.99 -3.76 -3.72
CA GLY A 196 -13.17 -2.34 -4.00
C GLY A 196 -11.99 -1.71 -4.72
N VAL A 197 -10.76 -1.97 -4.26
CA VAL A 197 -9.54 -1.41 -4.88
C VAL A 197 -9.21 -2.05 -6.23
N ASP A 198 -9.68 -3.26 -6.51
CA ASP A 198 -9.45 -3.97 -7.77
C ASP A 198 -10.47 -3.58 -8.86
N LEU A 199 -11.77 -3.56 -8.51
CA LEU A 199 -12.83 -3.22 -9.46
C LEU A 199 -13.06 -1.71 -9.60
N GLY A 200 -12.99 -0.97 -8.48
CA GLY A 200 -13.25 0.47 -8.44
C GLY A 200 -12.50 1.30 -9.49
N PRO A 201 -11.20 1.07 -9.73
CA PRO A 201 -10.40 1.82 -10.70
C PRO A 201 -10.92 1.81 -12.14
N ASN A 202 -11.81 0.88 -12.49
CA ASN A 202 -12.44 0.82 -13.81
C ASN A 202 -13.56 1.86 -14.02
N LEU A 203 -13.93 2.60 -12.97
CA LEU A 203 -14.96 3.64 -13.03
C LEU A 203 -14.49 4.88 -13.81
N SER A 204 -13.23 5.29 -13.67
CA SER A 204 -12.67 6.53 -14.25
C SER A 204 -11.26 6.33 -14.80
N ILE A 205 -10.87 7.19 -15.75
CA ILE A 205 -9.52 7.24 -16.32
C ILE A 205 -8.44 7.36 -15.24
N THR A 206 -8.71 8.14 -14.19
CA THR A 206 -7.79 8.41 -13.09
C THR A 206 -7.60 7.22 -12.14
N GLY A 207 -8.51 6.24 -12.20
CA GLY A 207 -8.55 5.11 -11.26
C GLY A 207 -7.31 4.24 -11.31
N SER A 208 -6.75 3.99 -12.50
CA SER A 208 -5.61 3.10 -12.67
C SER A 208 -4.56 3.70 -13.60
N LEU A 209 -3.29 3.52 -13.23
CA LEU A 209 -2.17 3.88 -14.10
C LEU A 209 -2.20 3.08 -15.41
N ALA A 210 -2.65 1.82 -15.37
CA ALA A 210 -2.76 0.98 -16.56
C ALA A 210 -3.76 1.58 -17.57
N THR A 211 -4.88 2.12 -17.09
CA THR A 211 -5.87 2.82 -17.93
C THR A 211 -5.23 4.01 -18.64
N ILE A 212 -4.47 4.83 -17.91
CA ILE A 212 -3.77 5.99 -18.48
C ILE A 212 -2.75 5.55 -19.54
N LEU A 213 -1.96 4.50 -19.27
CA LEU A 213 -0.99 3.97 -20.23
C LEU A 213 -1.66 3.48 -21.51
N TRP A 214 -2.83 2.83 -21.39
CA TRP A 214 -3.59 2.35 -22.53
C TRP A 214 -4.17 3.50 -23.36
N LEU A 215 -4.70 4.54 -22.70
CA LEU A 215 -5.19 5.74 -23.37
C LEU A 215 -4.09 6.51 -24.10
N ILE A 216 -2.88 6.59 -23.51
CA ILE A 216 -1.72 7.17 -24.19
C ILE A 216 -1.35 6.35 -25.44
N ALA A 217 -1.46 5.03 -25.39
CA ALA A 217 -1.16 4.16 -26.52
C ALA A 217 -2.16 4.40 -27.67
N ILE A 218 -3.47 4.36 -27.42
CA ILE A 218 -4.46 4.55 -28.49
C ILE A 218 -4.49 5.98 -29.06
N ARG A 219 -4.17 6.99 -28.24
CA ARG A 219 -4.03 8.37 -28.74
C ARG A 219 -2.90 8.51 -29.75
N ARG A 220 -1.84 7.69 -29.65
CA ARG A 220 -0.77 7.65 -30.66
C ARG A 220 -1.23 7.01 -31.97
N GLU A 221 -2.24 6.16 -31.90
CA GLU A 221 -2.90 5.55 -33.07
C GLU A 221 -4.03 6.46 -33.63
N GLY A 222 -4.20 7.67 -33.10
CA GLY A 222 -5.20 8.64 -33.56
C GLY A 222 -6.57 8.51 -32.89
N GLU A 223 -6.74 7.60 -31.94
CA GLU A 223 -8.00 7.38 -31.22
C GLU A 223 -8.00 8.12 -29.88
N ASP A 224 -9.01 8.97 -29.63
CA ASP A 224 -9.16 9.65 -28.35
C ASP A 224 -10.44 9.25 -27.63
N VAL A 225 -10.30 8.98 -26.33
CA VAL A 225 -11.40 8.69 -25.42
C VAL A 225 -11.43 9.76 -24.35
N SER A 226 -12.50 10.54 -24.36
CA SER A 226 -12.71 11.59 -23.36
C SER A 226 -13.01 10.99 -21.98
N PHE A 227 -12.75 11.80 -20.94
CA PHE A 227 -13.07 11.45 -19.56
C PHE A 227 -14.52 11.01 -19.37
N PHE A 228 -15.48 11.75 -19.92
CA PHE A 228 -16.90 11.45 -19.73
C PHE A 228 -17.36 10.22 -20.53
N GLN A 229 -16.78 9.95 -21.70
CA GLN A 229 -17.03 8.70 -22.42
C GLN A 229 -16.59 7.50 -21.58
N PHE A 230 -15.36 7.53 -21.05
CA PHE A 230 -14.85 6.46 -20.20
C PHE A 230 -15.69 6.32 -18.93
N LEU A 231 -16.00 7.42 -18.23
CA LEU A 231 -16.79 7.42 -17.01
C LEU A 231 -18.19 6.85 -17.24
N ARG A 232 -18.85 7.17 -18.35
CA ARG A 232 -20.17 6.63 -18.69
C ARG A 232 -20.14 5.12 -18.86
N VAL A 233 -19.15 4.60 -19.59
CA VAL A 233 -18.96 3.14 -19.73
C VAL A 233 -18.64 2.52 -18.37
N GLY A 234 -17.71 3.13 -17.63
CA GLY A 234 -17.30 2.71 -16.30
C GLY A 234 -18.45 2.64 -15.31
N VAL A 235 -19.37 3.61 -15.29
CA VAL A 235 -20.56 3.58 -14.44
C VAL A 235 -21.46 2.39 -14.77
N VAL A 236 -21.73 2.15 -16.05
CA VAL A 236 -22.63 1.07 -16.49
C VAL A 236 -22.04 -0.31 -16.27
N THR A 237 -20.71 -0.47 -16.31
CA THR A 237 -20.04 -1.76 -16.13
C THR A 237 -19.59 -1.99 -14.69
N THR A 238 -18.90 -1.02 -14.09
CA THR A 238 -18.20 -1.14 -12.80
C THR A 238 -19.16 -1.07 -11.62
N VAL A 239 -20.19 -0.22 -11.66
CA VAL A 239 -21.14 -0.10 -10.53
C VAL A 239 -21.92 -1.40 -10.32
N PRO A 240 -22.53 -2.03 -11.35
CA PRO A 240 -23.17 -3.33 -11.17
C PRO A 240 -22.18 -4.42 -10.74
N ALA A 241 -20.97 -4.44 -11.32
CA ALA A 241 -19.94 -5.40 -10.95
C ALA A 241 -19.52 -5.29 -9.47
N LEU A 242 -19.31 -4.06 -8.97
CA LEU A 242 -19.01 -3.79 -7.55
C LEU A 242 -20.15 -4.24 -6.64
N ILE A 243 -21.39 -3.85 -6.96
CA ILE A 243 -22.57 -4.22 -6.17
C ILE A 243 -22.70 -5.74 -6.06
N LEU A 244 -22.56 -6.45 -7.18
CA LEU A 244 -22.68 -7.92 -7.20
C LEU A 244 -21.52 -8.60 -6.49
N ALA A 245 -20.27 -8.16 -6.72
CA ALA A 245 -19.09 -8.77 -6.12
C ALA A 245 -19.04 -8.55 -4.59
N ILE A 246 -19.22 -7.31 -4.14
CA ILE A 246 -19.26 -6.99 -2.71
C ILE A 246 -20.52 -7.59 -2.08
N GLY A 247 -21.67 -7.45 -2.72
CA GLY A 247 -22.95 -7.95 -2.25
C GLY A 247 -22.92 -9.46 -2.01
N VAL A 248 -22.49 -10.26 -2.99
CA VAL A 248 -22.39 -11.72 -2.82
C VAL A 248 -21.37 -12.08 -1.74
N ARG A 249 -20.24 -11.38 -1.67
CA ARG A 249 -19.21 -11.64 -0.66
C ARG A 249 -19.72 -11.37 0.75
N VAL A 250 -20.49 -10.29 0.94
CA VAL A 250 -21.10 -9.90 2.22
C VAL A 250 -22.22 -10.87 2.62
N LEU A 251 -23.03 -11.31 1.66
CA LEU A 251 -24.10 -12.29 1.89
C LEU A 251 -23.56 -13.66 2.33
N LEU A 252 -22.52 -14.15 1.64
CA LEU A 252 -21.85 -15.42 1.95
C LEU A 252 -20.86 -15.32 3.12
N GLY A 253 -20.52 -14.11 3.55
CA GLY A 253 -19.69 -13.87 4.72
C GLY A 253 -20.32 -14.46 5.98
N PRO A 254 -19.53 -15.13 6.85
CA PRO A 254 -20.06 -15.72 8.07
C PRO A 254 -20.83 -14.65 8.85
N GLY A 255 -22.12 -14.94 9.11
CA GLY A 255 -23.01 -14.05 9.83
C GLY A 255 -22.47 -13.74 11.22
N THR A 256 -22.77 -12.53 11.69
CA THR A 256 -22.38 -11.91 12.97
C THR A 256 -22.59 -12.75 14.24
N ARG A 257 -23.26 -13.92 14.18
CA ARG A 257 -23.54 -14.77 15.35
C ARG A 257 -22.33 -15.49 15.96
N ARG A 258 -21.16 -15.51 15.28
CA ARG A 258 -19.93 -16.13 15.83
C ARG A 258 -18.94 -15.10 16.40
N ALA A 259 -19.08 -13.82 16.07
CA ALA A 259 -18.22 -12.76 16.56
C ALA A 259 -18.60 -12.30 17.98
N SER A 260 -19.90 -12.33 18.32
CA SER A 260 -20.39 -12.01 19.67
C SER A 260 -19.82 -12.93 20.75
N ARG A 261 -19.55 -14.21 20.44
CA ARG A 261 -18.90 -15.14 21.40
C ARG A 261 -17.40 -14.89 21.61
N VAL A 262 -16.73 -14.16 20.72
CA VAL A 262 -15.29 -13.86 20.85
C VAL A 262 -15.07 -12.49 21.50
N CYS A 263 -16.03 -11.57 21.38
CA CYS A 263 -15.98 -10.26 22.04
C CYS A 263 -16.44 -10.29 23.51
N ASP A 264 -17.22 -11.29 23.92
CA ASP A 264 -17.61 -11.46 25.34
C ASP A 264 -16.46 -11.97 26.24
N ASP A 265 -15.39 -12.53 25.65
CA ASP A 265 -14.28 -13.17 26.37
C ASP A 265 -12.98 -12.34 26.38
N ARG A 266 -13.09 -11.01 26.21
CA ARG A 266 -11.94 -10.11 26.38
C ARG A 266 -12.28 -8.94 27.28
N SER A 267 -11.76 -9.04 28.50
CA SER A 267 -11.57 -7.99 29.48
C SER A 267 -11.34 -6.61 28.85
N ALA A 268 -12.12 -5.65 29.32
CA ALA A 268 -12.06 -4.22 29.03
C ALA A 268 -10.65 -3.75 28.63
N VAL A 269 -10.49 -3.42 27.35
CA VAL A 269 -9.39 -2.56 26.90
C VAL A 269 -9.71 -1.15 27.42
N LEU A 270 -9.13 -0.80 28.56
CA LEU A 270 -9.10 0.59 29.04
C LEU A 270 -8.41 1.45 27.98
N ILE A 271 -9.18 2.31 27.32
CA ILE A 271 -8.68 3.46 26.59
C ILE A 271 -8.23 4.48 27.65
N PRO A 272 -6.95 4.87 27.73
CA PRO A 272 -6.53 5.93 28.66
C PRO A 272 -7.12 7.28 28.24
N PRO A 273 -7.72 8.05 29.15
CA PRO A 273 -8.27 9.36 28.84
C PRO A 273 -7.15 10.41 28.89
N THR A 274 -6.37 10.54 27.82
CA THR A 274 -5.34 11.61 27.75
C THR A 274 -5.14 12.12 26.33
N VAL A 275 -6.21 12.55 25.66
CA VAL A 275 -6.11 13.58 24.60
C VAL A 275 -7.37 14.45 24.61
N THR A 276 -7.65 15.13 25.73
CA THR A 276 -8.75 16.11 25.81
C THR A 276 -8.40 17.31 26.69
N SER A 277 -7.17 17.81 26.62
CA SER A 277 -6.79 19.02 27.38
C SER A 277 -5.75 19.92 26.69
N ALA A 278 -5.78 20.01 25.36
CA ALA A 278 -4.90 20.93 24.60
C ALA A 278 -5.66 22.08 23.89
N LEU A 279 -6.90 22.36 24.30
CA LEU A 279 -7.68 23.53 23.85
C LEU A 279 -8.40 24.18 25.04
N ALA A 280 -7.63 24.67 26.01
CA ALA A 280 -8.12 25.63 27.00
C ALA A 280 -7.15 26.82 27.03
N LYS A 281 -7.62 27.97 26.55
CA LYS A 281 -6.90 29.25 26.59
C LYS A 281 -6.56 29.63 28.03
N PRO A 282 -5.43 30.30 28.32
CA PRO A 282 -5.17 30.84 29.64
C PRO A 282 -5.91 32.16 29.81
N SER A 283 -6.92 32.19 30.68
CA SER A 283 -7.47 33.43 31.24
C SER A 283 -6.66 33.83 32.47
N LEU A 284 -6.02 35.01 32.39
CA LEU A 284 -5.39 35.71 33.51
C LEU A 284 -6.41 35.97 34.65
N PRO A 285 -6.05 35.81 35.93
CA PRO A 285 -6.86 36.36 37.02
C PRO A 285 -6.38 37.77 37.39
N LEU A 286 -7.32 38.72 37.29
CA LEU A 286 -7.30 40.01 37.96
C LEU A 286 -7.39 39.83 39.48
N GLY A 287 -6.78 40.76 40.21
CA GLY A 287 -6.39 40.61 41.60
C GLY A 287 -7.50 40.56 42.64
N ALA A 288 -7.13 40.06 43.82
CA ALA A 288 -7.82 40.27 45.08
C ALA A 288 -6.81 40.49 46.21
N LYS A 289 -7.21 41.38 47.11
CA LYS A 289 -6.39 42.17 48.04
C LYS A 289 -5.87 41.38 49.26
N ARG A 290 -4.70 41.83 49.73
CA ARG A 290 -4.19 41.92 51.12
C ARG A 290 -5.07 41.34 52.24
N GLN A 291 -4.45 40.51 53.10
CA GLN A 291 -4.47 40.72 54.55
C GLN A 291 -3.25 40.07 55.25
N SER A 292 -2.69 40.86 56.14
CA SER A 292 -1.51 40.65 56.99
C SER A 292 -1.82 39.87 58.27
N ALA A 293 -0.85 39.11 58.82
CA ALA A 293 -0.25 39.39 60.14
C ALA A 293 0.56 38.22 60.76
N ARG A 294 1.80 38.55 61.16
CA ARG A 294 2.50 38.25 62.43
C ARG A 294 2.81 36.79 62.87
N ARG A 295 4.10 36.48 63.02
CA ARG A 295 4.94 36.41 64.27
C ARG A 295 6.32 35.83 63.88
N ARG A 296 7.46 36.55 64.00
CA ARG A 296 8.41 36.64 65.16
C ARG A 296 8.77 35.26 65.74
N ALA A 297 10.03 34.89 66.05
CA ALA A 297 11.35 35.53 66.00
C ALA A 297 12.43 34.50 66.40
N ALA A 298 13.70 34.86 66.13
CA ALA A 298 14.93 34.48 66.86
C ALA A 298 15.43 33.02 66.71
N SER A 299 16.73 32.69 66.68
CA SER A 299 17.93 33.37 67.18
C SER A 299 19.23 32.80 66.59
N SER A 300 20.25 33.67 66.47
CA SER A 300 21.70 33.48 66.74
C SER A 300 22.46 32.30 66.10
N SER A 301 23.42 32.47 65.19
CA SER A 301 24.75 33.11 65.25
C SER A 301 25.91 32.15 65.53
N ARG A 302 27.03 32.38 64.81
CA ARG A 302 28.44 31.92 65.03
C ARG A 302 28.74 30.47 64.62
N ARG A 303 29.95 30.12 64.16
CA ARG A 303 31.09 30.77 63.47
C ARG A 303 32.03 29.58 63.12
N SER A 304 32.62 29.59 61.93
CA SER A 304 34.02 29.24 61.61
C SER A 304 34.68 27.91 62.05
N GLY A 305 35.37 27.26 61.10
CA GLY A 305 36.50 26.33 61.31
C GLY A 305 36.28 24.96 60.63
N VAL A 306 36.81 24.64 59.44
CA VAL A 306 38.21 24.33 59.04
C VAL A 306 38.65 22.89 59.40
N LEU A 307 39.27 22.22 58.40
CA LEU A 307 39.97 20.91 58.34
C LEU A 307 39.06 19.68 58.12
N ALA A 308 39.08 18.99 56.98
CA ALA A 308 40.16 18.24 56.29
C ALA A 308 40.40 16.83 56.87
N SER A 309 40.32 15.87 55.95
CA SER A 309 41.09 14.62 55.88
C SER A 309 40.67 13.37 56.68
N SER A 310 40.06 12.45 55.91
CA SER A 310 40.64 11.12 55.60
C SER A 310 40.18 9.86 56.36
N VAL A 311 40.05 8.80 55.55
CA VAL A 311 40.23 7.35 55.79
C VAL A 311 39.07 6.53 56.36
N LEU A 312 38.42 5.71 55.52
CA LEU A 312 38.49 4.22 55.46
C LEU A 312 37.25 3.61 54.75
N THR A 313 37.51 2.97 53.61
CA THR A 313 36.77 1.88 52.94
C THR A 313 36.58 0.63 53.83
N PRO A 314 35.90 -0.47 53.40
CA PRO A 314 34.95 -0.71 52.29
C PRO A 314 33.66 -1.46 52.74
N ILE A 315 32.66 -1.65 51.87
CA ILE A 315 31.88 -2.90 51.72
C ILE A 315 31.04 -2.85 50.43
N ARG A 316 30.97 -4.02 49.81
CA ARG A 316 30.45 -4.42 48.49
C ARG A 316 28.93 -4.32 48.29
N SER A 317 28.59 -4.45 47.00
CA SER A 317 27.34 -4.94 46.36
C SER A 317 26.30 -3.85 46.01
N ALA A 318 26.21 -3.42 44.74
CA ALA A 318 25.66 -4.08 43.55
C ALA A 318 24.13 -3.96 43.44
N SER A 319 23.65 -3.05 42.59
CA SER A 319 23.00 -3.39 41.31
C SER A 319 22.20 -2.21 40.75
N ALA A 320 22.46 -1.93 39.48
CA ALA A 320 21.75 -0.94 38.68
C ALA A 320 20.42 -1.52 38.17
N SER A 321 19.34 -0.72 38.20
CA SER A 321 18.10 -1.01 37.48
C SER A 321 17.71 0.17 36.57
N ALA A 322 18.59 0.49 35.63
CA ALA A 322 18.30 1.44 34.55
C ALA A 322 17.63 0.72 33.35
N SER A 323 16.36 1.06 33.14
CA SER A 323 15.63 1.13 31.86
C SER A 323 15.80 -0.02 30.83
N ARG A 324 14.82 -0.94 30.81
CA ARG A 324 14.63 -1.96 29.75
C ARG A 324 13.46 -1.71 28.80
N SER A 325 12.66 -0.65 28.97
CA SER A 325 11.51 -0.35 28.10
C SER A 325 11.86 0.49 26.85
N GLY A 326 12.94 1.26 26.86
CA GLY A 326 13.33 2.13 25.73
C GLY A 326 14.15 1.46 24.62
N ARG A 327 14.73 0.27 24.87
CA ARG A 327 15.63 -0.40 23.92
C ARG A 327 14.94 -1.38 22.95
N CYS A 328 13.76 -1.90 23.29
CA CYS A 328 13.00 -2.77 22.37
C CYS A 328 12.29 -1.99 21.25
N ALA A 329 11.72 -0.82 21.56
CA ALA A 329 11.07 0.02 20.55
C ALA A 329 12.07 0.62 19.52
N ALA A 330 13.28 0.96 19.98
CA ALA A 330 14.34 1.47 19.09
C ALA A 330 15.07 0.36 18.30
N SER A 331 14.96 -0.90 18.73
CA SER A 331 15.48 -2.09 18.02
C SER A 331 14.52 -2.55 16.92
N ALA A 332 13.21 -2.58 17.21
CA ALA A 332 12.18 -2.93 16.23
C ALA A 332 12.09 -1.91 15.08
N ARG A 333 12.14 -0.60 15.37
CA ARG A 333 12.21 0.44 14.32
C ARG A 333 13.51 0.36 13.51
N ARG A 334 14.65 0.04 14.13
CA ARG A 334 15.94 -0.11 13.42
C ARG A 334 16.00 -1.31 12.49
N ASN A 335 15.30 -2.42 12.79
CA ASN A 335 15.28 -3.60 11.93
C ASN A 335 14.39 -3.43 10.69
N VAL A 336 13.28 -2.69 10.79
CA VAL A 336 12.45 -2.33 9.62
C VAL A 336 13.21 -1.36 8.70
N VAL A 337 13.89 -0.36 9.27
CA VAL A 337 14.72 0.59 8.52
C VAL A 337 15.95 -0.09 7.89
N ARG A 338 16.61 -1.05 8.57
CA ARG A 338 17.72 -1.82 7.99
C ARG A 338 17.30 -2.77 6.84
N GLY A 339 16.05 -3.26 6.85
CA GLY A 339 15.48 -4.00 5.73
C GLY A 339 15.33 -3.15 4.47
N CYS A 340 14.88 -1.89 4.62
CA CYS A 340 14.75 -0.93 3.51
C CYS A 340 16.10 -0.34 3.04
N TRP A 341 17.05 -0.10 3.94
CA TRP A 341 18.34 0.51 3.60
C TRP A 341 19.37 -0.45 2.98
N ARG A 342 19.20 -1.77 3.11
CA ARG A 342 20.06 -2.74 2.40
C ARG A 342 19.90 -2.70 0.87
N PHE A 343 18.88 -2.02 0.36
CA PHE A 343 18.67 -1.78 -1.07
C PHE A 343 19.39 -0.52 -1.61
N ALA A 344 19.91 0.36 -0.75
CA ALA A 344 20.42 1.68 -1.15
C ALA A 344 21.95 1.88 -1.04
N SER A 345 22.72 0.85 -0.65
CA SER A 345 24.17 0.96 -0.50
C SER A 345 24.93 -0.11 -1.31
N ILE A 346 24.86 -0.01 -2.63
CA ILE A 346 25.89 -0.56 -3.53
C ILE A 346 26.21 0.52 -4.55
N SER A 347 27.24 1.31 -4.29
CA SER A 347 27.78 2.26 -5.25
C SER A 347 29.31 2.15 -5.29
N GLN A 348 29.79 1.80 -6.49
CA GLN A 348 31.02 2.22 -7.16
C GLN A 348 32.34 1.54 -6.73
N PRO A 349 33.22 1.28 -7.72
CA PRO A 349 34.35 2.21 -7.85
C PRO A 349 34.45 2.83 -9.26
N GLY A 350 35.03 4.03 -9.27
CA GLY A 350 35.03 4.99 -10.37
C GLY A 350 35.97 4.71 -11.53
N ALA A 351 35.80 5.50 -12.59
CA ALA A 351 36.84 5.75 -13.59
C ALA A 351 36.65 7.14 -14.22
N ALA A 352 37.62 8.00 -13.89
CA ALA A 352 38.22 9.11 -14.62
C ALA A 352 37.46 9.83 -15.74
N LEU A 353 37.36 11.15 -15.54
CA LEU A 353 37.19 12.19 -16.55
C LEU A 353 38.27 12.09 -17.64
N GLY A 354 37.83 12.00 -18.90
CA GLY A 354 38.65 12.17 -20.09
C GLY A 354 37.99 13.17 -21.01
N THR A 355 38.50 14.40 -21.01
CA THR A 355 38.15 15.46 -21.94
C THR A 355 38.61 15.10 -23.35
N LYS A 356 37.68 15.00 -24.31
CA LYS A 356 38.02 15.13 -25.74
C LYS A 356 36.98 15.99 -26.45
N SER A 357 37.45 17.18 -26.79
CA SER A 357 36.97 18.14 -27.75
C SER A 357 36.62 17.46 -29.09
N MET A 358 35.49 17.84 -29.69
CA MET A 358 35.27 17.66 -31.12
C MET A 358 34.71 18.94 -31.75
N PRO A 359 35.10 19.25 -32.99
CA PRO A 359 35.02 20.58 -33.55
C PRO A 359 33.69 20.85 -34.27
N ILE A 360 33.38 22.14 -34.33
CA ILE A 360 32.39 22.76 -35.20
C ILE A 360 32.80 22.51 -36.66
N VAL A 361 31.92 21.91 -37.45
CA VAL A 361 32.00 21.95 -38.91
C VAL A 361 30.75 22.63 -39.45
N SER A 362 30.96 23.87 -39.86
CA SER A 362 30.12 24.62 -40.79
C SER A 362 30.25 24.05 -42.21
N ARG A 363 29.14 23.91 -42.93
CA ARG A 363 28.95 24.04 -44.39
C ARG A 363 27.46 23.72 -44.62
N GLY A 364 26.65 24.49 -45.32
CA GLY A 364 26.91 25.43 -46.39
C GLY A 364 25.82 25.16 -47.43
N ARG A 365 25.06 26.20 -47.79
CA ARG A 365 23.99 26.18 -48.80
C ARG A 365 24.43 25.47 -50.09
N GLN A 366 23.52 24.69 -50.67
CA GLN A 366 22.96 24.91 -52.01
C GLN A 366 21.56 24.31 -52.06
#